data_AF-A0A8H2R0C0-F1
#
_entry.id   AF-A0A8H2R0C0-F1
#
_cell.length_a   1.000
_cell.length_b   1.000
_cell.length_c   1.000
_cell.angle_alpha   90.00
_cell.angle_beta   90.00
_cell.angle_gamma   90.00
#
_symmetry.space_group_name_H-M   'P 1'
#
loop_
_entity.id
_entity.type
_entity.pdbx_description
1 polymer ?
#
loop_
_entity_poly.entity_id
_entity_poly.type
_entity_poly.pdbx_seq_one_letter_code
_entity_poly.pdbx_strand_id
1 'polypeptide(L)'
;MKESIKTVLLWGLSILLIFMVAEIWIQIPNITKETQKQENFEKNRLKMELLGPKELLLSFSDTEQTLVYDIQPYWTMMQMGLKDLYENAEAKDVSPMKAEDYRKFLQEGQVLSLNFSGILDHGNWAQLLQLDPGTLPKKIPGKLLSMDLSLNRDLLMIRTDQGAFLVRSHLRTRDLLKDRVSMVYDSRRYRNYTSLWKKYGVANMVYIPRINTQAPEDIPLENKLQTMSGQVQNNLARRYLRQSIDYIREIVEDQAVTYVYDQKVLRLNKNGWLTYKDGQKNSDQEDSLVQSLDAALDFITSHTGMTGSLYISKIERIQDRDNPGYIFYFNMLANHKRVYRMDQDPYLARLEVHGQDISQMDFLYQKPMEREIVQNVEIAKEVLSPEEIIDQNLSLLDPESKSLEETLGQLKWIDSAYVELDPPGGQRVLRAAWAIKIKDRIFLMDMETGSLIMEG
;
A
#
# COMPACT_ATOMS: atom_id res chain seq x y z
N MET A 1 -0.97 -55.43 52.94
CA MET A 1 -1.58 -55.42 51.58
C MET A 1 -2.12 -54.05 51.12
N LYS A 2 -2.29 -53.03 51.98
CA LYS A 2 -2.82 -51.69 51.57
C LYS A 2 -1.76 -50.68 51.11
N GLU A 3 -0.50 -50.80 51.51
CA GLU A 3 0.53 -49.80 51.18
C GLU A 3 1.20 -50.04 49.81
N SER A 4 1.52 -51.29 49.48
CA SER A 4 2.14 -51.63 48.19
C SER A 4 1.28 -51.23 46.99
N ILE A 5 -0.05 -51.34 47.12
CA ILE A 5 -1.00 -50.91 46.09
C ILE A 5 -1.02 -49.38 45.96
N LYS A 6 -0.96 -48.64 47.07
CA LYS A 6 -0.91 -47.18 47.06
C LYS A 6 0.39 -46.69 46.41
N THR A 7 1.51 -47.34 46.69
CA THR A 7 2.80 -46.99 46.07
C THR A 7 2.79 -47.23 44.57
N VAL A 8 2.26 -48.36 44.11
CA VAL A 8 2.12 -48.65 42.66
C VAL A 8 1.17 -47.65 41.99
N LEU A 9 0.07 -47.29 42.65
CA LEU A 9 -0.87 -46.29 42.14
C LEU A 9 -0.23 -44.90 42.05
N LEU A 10 0.58 -44.52 43.04
CA LEU A 10 1.31 -43.25 43.07
C LEU A 10 2.34 -43.18 41.94
N TRP A 11 3.06 -44.27 41.69
CA TRP A 11 3.97 -44.37 40.55
C TRP A 11 3.23 -44.27 39.21
N GLY A 12 2.08 -44.93 39.08
CA GLY A 12 1.23 -44.83 37.90
C GLY A 12 0.75 -43.39 37.66
N LEU A 13 0.31 -42.70 38.72
CA LEU A 13 -0.11 -41.29 38.67
C LEU A 13 1.04 -40.36 38.31
N SER A 14 2.22 -40.55 38.87
CA SER A 14 3.41 -39.75 38.55
C SER A 14 3.84 -39.92 37.09
N ILE A 15 3.78 -41.15 36.56
CA ILE A 15 4.07 -41.43 35.14
C ILE A 15 3.02 -40.78 34.24
N LEU A 16 1.74 -40.84 34.62
CA LEU A 16 0.65 -40.17 33.89
C LEU A 16 0.79 -38.65 33.91
N LEU A 17 1.24 -38.07 35.02
CA LEU A 17 1.53 -36.64 35.15
C LEU A 17 2.70 -36.24 34.25
N ILE A 18 3.78 -37.02 34.23
CA ILE A 18 4.92 -36.79 33.32
C ILE A 18 4.47 -36.91 31.86
N PHE A 19 3.62 -37.88 31.55
CA PHE A 19 3.09 -38.08 30.20
C PHE A 19 2.17 -36.93 29.77
N MET A 20 1.27 -36.46 30.63
CA MET A 20 0.42 -35.29 30.37
C MET A 20 1.25 -34.01 30.24
N VAL A 21 2.27 -33.81 31.07
CA VAL A 21 3.19 -32.67 30.94
C VAL A 21 3.95 -32.76 29.61
N ALA A 22 4.46 -33.93 29.24
CA ALA A 22 5.12 -34.14 27.95
C ALA A 22 4.16 -33.88 26.77
N GLU A 23 2.91 -34.33 26.85
CA GLU A 23 1.88 -34.09 25.83
C GLU A 23 1.54 -32.60 25.68
N ILE A 24 1.46 -31.86 26.80
CA ILE A 24 1.29 -30.39 26.79
C ILE A 24 2.48 -29.69 26.12
N TRP A 25 3.72 -30.14 26.40
CA TRP A 25 4.92 -29.58 25.77
C TRP A 25 5.06 -29.97 24.29
N ILE A 26 4.56 -31.14 23.88
CA ILE A 26 4.55 -31.61 22.49
C ILE A 26 3.43 -30.95 21.66
N GLN A 27 2.34 -30.53 22.30
CA GLN A 27 1.22 -29.81 21.67
C GLN A 27 1.43 -28.29 21.54
N ILE A 28 2.45 -27.71 22.20
CA ILE A 28 2.95 -26.41 21.77
C ILE A 28 3.62 -26.67 20.41
N PRO A 29 3.13 -26.08 19.31
CA PRO A 29 3.81 -26.24 18.04
C PRO A 29 5.22 -25.68 18.26
N ASN A 30 6.23 -26.56 18.25
CA ASN A 30 7.59 -26.11 18.05
C ASN A 30 7.54 -25.34 16.74
N ILE A 31 7.58 -24.02 16.82
CA ILE A 31 7.66 -23.14 15.66
C ILE A 31 8.98 -23.50 14.99
N THR A 32 8.92 -24.45 14.08
CA THR A 32 10.09 -24.96 13.36
C THR A 32 10.71 -23.80 12.61
N LYS A 33 12.04 -23.84 12.43
CA LYS A 33 12.76 -22.82 11.65
C LYS A 33 12.16 -22.62 10.26
N GLU A 34 11.51 -23.62 9.70
CA GLU A 34 10.76 -23.52 8.43
C GLU A 34 9.48 -22.69 8.57
N THR A 35 8.70 -22.88 9.63
CA THR A 35 7.51 -22.06 9.94
C THR A 35 7.90 -20.59 10.17
N GLN A 36 9.00 -20.34 10.90
CA GLN A 36 9.57 -18.99 11.08
C GLN A 36 10.08 -18.38 9.77
N LYS A 37 10.73 -19.18 8.90
CA LYS A 37 11.18 -18.71 7.58
C LYS A 37 10.00 -18.35 6.68
N GLN A 38 8.94 -19.14 6.70
CA GLN A 38 7.73 -18.90 5.91
C GLN A 38 6.96 -17.69 6.43
N GLU A 39 6.82 -17.54 7.74
CA GLU A 39 6.19 -16.37 8.37
C GLU A 39 6.97 -15.07 8.06
N ASN A 40 8.31 -15.11 8.17
CA ASN A 40 9.17 -13.98 7.80
C ASN A 40 9.11 -13.65 6.30
N PHE A 41 9.00 -14.67 5.43
CA PHE A 41 8.85 -14.47 3.99
C PHE A 41 7.53 -13.79 3.64
N GLU A 42 6.41 -14.27 4.19
CA GLU A 42 5.09 -13.66 4.00
C GLU A 42 5.04 -12.23 4.56
N LYS A 43 5.62 -12.00 5.74
CA LYS A 43 5.73 -10.66 6.33
C LYS A 43 6.52 -9.70 5.43
N ASN A 44 7.67 -10.13 4.92
CA ASN A 44 8.47 -9.31 4.00
C ASN A 44 7.73 -9.05 2.68
N ARG A 45 7.00 -10.03 2.14
CA ARG A 45 6.17 -9.82 0.94
C ARG A 45 5.10 -8.75 1.19
N LEU A 46 4.39 -8.83 2.31
CA LEU A 46 3.37 -7.86 2.71
C LEU A 46 3.97 -6.46 2.89
N LYS A 47 5.13 -6.32 3.53
CA LYS A 47 5.86 -5.03 3.60
C LYS A 47 6.08 -4.44 2.20
N MET A 48 6.50 -5.28 1.26
CA MET A 48 6.77 -4.84 -0.11
C MET A 48 5.50 -4.47 -0.88
N GLU A 49 4.37 -5.12 -0.62
CA GLU A 49 3.05 -4.73 -1.16
C GLU A 49 2.65 -3.32 -0.68
N LEU A 50 2.91 -2.99 0.59
CA LEU A 50 2.58 -1.69 1.19
C LEU A 50 3.40 -0.55 0.57
N LEU A 51 4.66 -0.80 0.22
CA LEU A 51 5.62 0.19 -0.28
C LEU A 51 5.79 0.22 -1.80
N GLY A 52 5.41 -0.86 -2.48
CA GLY A 52 5.62 -1.06 -3.91
C GLY A 52 4.84 -0.08 -4.78
N PRO A 53 5.06 -0.15 -6.11
CA PRO A 53 4.29 0.62 -7.07
C PRO A 53 2.79 0.34 -6.89
N LYS A 54 1.93 1.28 -7.31
CA LYS A 54 0.47 1.13 -7.14
C LYS A 54 -0.24 0.71 -8.41
N GLU A 55 0.37 1.02 -9.53
CA GLU A 55 -0.08 0.64 -10.85
C GLU A 55 1.14 0.47 -11.73
N LEU A 56 0.92 -0.27 -12.81
CA LEU A 56 1.90 -0.53 -13.83
C LEU A 56 1.29 -0.21 -15.18
N LEU A 57 2.00 0.55 -16.00
CA LEU A 57 1.63 0.82 -17.39
C LEU A 57 2.42 -0.12 -18.29
N LEU A 58 1.68 -0.92 -19.06
CA LEU A 58 2.23 -1.72 -20.16
C LEU A 58 2.00 -1.00 -21.47
N SER A 59 3.08 -0.70 -22.17
CA SER A 59 3.06 -0.24 -23.55
C SER A 59 3.41 -1.40 -24.46
N PHE A 60 2.51 -1.79 -25.36
CA PHE A 60 2.71 -2.85 -26.37
C PHE A 60 3.05 -2.28 -27.75
N SER A 61 2.62 -1.03 -27.98
CA SER A 61 2.95 -0.22 -29.13
C SER A 61 2.72 1.26 -28.79
N ASP A 62 2.94 2.16 -29.75
CA ASP A 62 2.60 3.57 -29.59
C ASP A 62 1.09 3.81 -29.41
N THR A 63 0.24 2.86 -29.84
CA THR A 63 -1.24 2.94 -29.82
C THR A 63 -1.89 1.95 -28.85
N GLU A 64 -1.18 0.98 -28.31
CA GLU A 64 -1.77 -0.02 -27.43
C GLU A 64 -1.07 0.00 -26.08
N GLN A 65 -1.78 0.53 -25.10
CA GLN A 65 -1.33 0.58 -23.72
C GLN A 65 -2.42 0.08 -22.77
N THR A 66 -2.03 -0.46 -21.63
CA THR A 66 -2.96 -0.82 -20.55
C THR A 66 -2.35 -0.48 -19.19
N LEU A 67 -3.20 -0.11 -18.24
CA LEU A 67 -2.86 -0.11 -16.83
C LEU A 67 -3.15 -1.48 -16.22
N VAL A 68 -2.26 -1.95 -15.35
CA VAL A 68 -2.36 -3.18 -14.58
C VAL A 68 -2.23 -2.83 -13.11
N TYR A 69 -3.20 -3.28 -12.31
CA TYR A 69 -3.24 -3.02 -10.88
C TYR A 69 -2.81 -4.24 -10.04
N ASP A 70 -2.96 -5.46 -10.57
CA ASP A 70 -2.29 -6.64 -10.01
C ASP A 70 -0.82 -6.66 -10.45
N ILE A 71 -0.01 -5.88 -9.74
CA ILE A 71 1.39 -5.65 -10.08
C ILE A 71 2.33 -6.72 -9.54
N GLN A 72 1.90 -7.55 -8.57
CA GLN A 72 2.79 -8.41 -7.80
C GLN A 72 3.68 -9.30 -8.68
N PRO A 73 3.16 -9.98 -9.71
CA PRO A 73 4.00 -10.84 -10.54
C PRO A 73 5.10 -10.09 -11.29
N TYR A 74 4.84 -8.86 -11.74
CA TYR A 74 5.82 -8.02 -12.42
C TYR A 74 6.81 -7.43 -11.43
N TRP A 75 6.31 -7.02 -10.28
CA TRP A 75 7.11 -6.39 -9.25
C TRP A 75 8.16 -7.34 -8.70
N THR A 76 7.79 -8.58 -8.39
CA THR A 76 8.74 -9.60 -7.92
C THR A 76 9.87 -9.84 -8.94
N MET A 77 9.54 -9.94 -10.24
CA MET A 77 10.55 -10.10 -11.30
C MET A 77 11.44 -8.86 -11.44
N MET A 78 10.86 -7.66 -11.32
CA MET A 78 11.61 -6.41 -11.36
C MET A 78 12.58 -6.31 -10.17
N GLN A 79 12.14 -6.65 -8.95
CA GLN A 79 13.00 -6.64 -7.75
C GLN A 79 14.20 -7.58 -7.91
N MET A 80 13.97 -8.80 -8.40
CA MET A 80 15.05 -9.76 -8.66
C MET A 80 16.08 -9.19 -9.64
N GLY A 81 15.63 -8.57 -10.72
CA GLY A 81 16.51 -7.94 -11.70
C GLY A 81 17.24 -6.71 -11.17
N LEU A 82 16.55 -5.88 -10.37
CA LEU A 82 17.11 -4.64 -9.82
C LEU A 82 18.22 -4.91 -8.82
N LYS A 83 18.11 -5.98 -8.02
CA LYS A 83 19.18 -6.39 -7.11
C LYS A 83 20.48 -6.67 -7.87
N ASP A 84 20.41 -7.52 -8.88
CA ASP A 84 21.55 -7.83 -9.74
C ASP A 84 22.09 -6.57 -10.45
N LEU A 85 21.19 -5.70 -10.93
CA LEU A 85 21.58 -4.47 -11.60
C LEU A 85 22.35 -3.54 -10.66
N TYR A 86 21.86 -3.30 -9.43
CA TYR A 86 22.49 -2.37 -8.50
C TYR A 86 23.78 -2.91 -7.88
N GLU A 87 23.92 -4.22 -7.72
CA GLU A 87 25.19 -4.82 -7.29
C GLU A 87 26.31 -4.68 -8.34
N ASN A 88 25.96 -4.53 -9.63
CA ASN A 88 26.91 -4.51 -10.74
C ASN A 88 27.00 -3.16 -11.49
N ALA A 89 26.06 -2.23 -11.29
CA ALA A 89 26.01 -0.96 -12.00
C ALA A 89 27.12 -0.02 -11.51
N GLU A 90 27.83 0.60 -12.45
CA GLU A 90 28.83 1.60 -12.14
C GLU A 90 28.27 3.03 -12.30
N ALA A 91 28.91 4.01 -11.66
CA ALA A 91 28.51 5.41 -11.74
C ALA A 91 28.58 6.03 -13.15
N LYS A 92 29.26 5.36 -14.10
CA LYS A 92 29.34 5.73 -15.52
C LYS A 92 28.09 5.30 -16.30
N ASP A 93 27.36 4.31 -15.79
CA ASP A 93 26.18 3.75 -16.45
C ASP A 93 24.92 4.59 -16.22
N VAL A 94 25.02 5.59 -15.32
CA VAL A 94 23.93 6.50 -14.96
C VAL A 94 24.19 7.91 -15.47
N SER A 95 23.24 8.43 -16.23
CA SER A 95 23.30 9.77 -16.82
C SER A 95 21.94 10.49 -16.73
N PRO A 96 21.93 11.81 -16.49
CA PRO A 96 20.69 12.59 -16.54
C PRO A 96 20.15 12.61 -17.98
N MET A 97 18.83 12.62 -18.11
CA MET A 97 18.11 12.63 -19.38
C MET A 97 17.23 13.87 -19.50
N LYS A 98 17.18 14.45 -20.71
CA LYS A 98 16.28 15.56 -21.01
C LYS A 98 14.83 15.08 -21.11
N ALA A 99 13.89 15.93 -20.73
CA ALA A 99 12.46 15.61 -20.77
C ALA A 99 11.96 15.18 -22.16
N GLU A 100 12.50 15.75 -23.23
CA GLU A 100 12.12 15.37 -24.60
C GLU A 100 12.55 13.95 -24.96
N ASP A 101 13.77 13.56 -24.58
CA ASP A 101 14.31 12.23 -24.83
C ASP A 101 13.58 11.16 -24.01
N TYR A 102 13.22 11.51 -22.76
CA TYR A 102 12.37 10.67 -21.92
C TYR A 102 11.00 10.42 -22.55
N ARG A 103 10.36 11.46 -23.11
CA ARG A 103 9.08 11.29 -23.81
C ARG A 103 9.21 10.41 -25.04
N LYS A 104 10.28 10.56 -25.83
CA LYS A 104 10.55 9.68 -26.98
C LYS A 104 10.73 8.23 -26.55
N PHE A 105 11.40 7.99 -25.43
CA PHE A 105 11.56 6.64 -24.89
C PHE A 105 10.22 5.99 -24.52
N LEU A 106 9.33 6.70 -23.84
CA LEU A 106 8.01 6.17 -23.49
C LEU A 106 7.14 5.86 -24.72
N GLN A 107 7.46 6.44 -25.87
CA GLN A 107 6.82 6.15 -27.15
C GLN A 107 7.45 4.96 -27.87
N GLU A 108 8.56 4.41 -27.38
CA GLU A 108 9.12 3.17 -27.91
C GLU A 108 8.16 2.02 -27.61
N GLY A 109 7.91 1.17 -28.62
CA GLY A 109 6.75 0.29 -28.65
C GLY A 109 6.65 -0.77 -27.54
N GLN A 110 7.66 -1.02 -26.71
CA GLN A 110 7.51 -1.97 -25.60
C GLN A 110 8.22 -1.48 -24.33
N VAL A 111 7.43 -0.90 -23.44
CA VAL A 111 7.89 -0.33 -22.16
C VAL A 111 7.01 -0.84 -21.03
N LEU A 112 7.64 -1.24 -19.94
CA LEU A 112 6.99 -1.54 -18.67
C LEU A 112 7.32 -0.40 -17.70
N SER A 113 6.28 0.33 -17.27
CA SER A 113 6.40 1.51 -16.42
C SER A 113 5.77 1.25 -15.06
N LEU A 114 6.59 1.26 -14.00
CA LEU A 114 6.14 1.15 -12.62
C LEU A 114 5.95 2.53 -12.01
N ASN A 115 4.75 2.83 -11.51
CA ASN A 115 4.44 4.14 -10.92
C ASN A 115 4.45 4.08 -9.38
N PHE A 116 5.26 4.96 -8.78
CA PHE A 116 5.43 5.08 -7.34
C PHE A 116 4.70 6.31 -6.80
N SER A 117 4.41 6.31 -5.51
CA SER A 117 3.70 7.41 -4.83
C SER A 117 4.53 8.68 -4.67
N GLY A 118 5.86 8.64 -4.90
CA GLY A 118 6.72 9.81 -4.69
C GLY A 118 6.86 10.21 -3.22
N ILE A 119 6.74 9.25 -2.29
CA ILE A 119 6.88 9.49 -0.86
C ILE A 119 8.33 9.30 -0.41
N LEU A 120 8.99 8.27 -0.93
CA LEU A 120 10.37 7.91 -0.60
C LEU A 120 11.32 8.33 -1.71
N ASP A 121 12.52 8.74 -1.34
CA ASP A 121 13.63 8.84 -2.29
C ASP A 121 14.14 7.46 -2.75
N HIS A 122 14.88 7.48 -3.85
CA HIS A 122 15.43 6.28 -4.47
C HIS A 122 16.33 5.48 -3.50
N GLY A 123 17.09 6.17 -2.65
CA GLY A 123 17.99 5.55 -1.68
C GLY A 123 17.26 4.83 -0.55
N ASN A 124 16.24 5.47 0.03
CA ASN A 124 15.40 4.88 1.07
C ASN A 124 14.64 3.66 0.53
N TRP A 125 14.12 3.76 -0.70
CA TRP A 125 13.47 2.62 -1.35
C TRP A 125 14.43 1.44 -1.56
N ALA A 126 15.67 1.71 -1.97
CA ALA A 126 16.67 0.68 -2.15
C ALA A 126 17.11 0.04 -0.81
N GLN A 127 17.27 0.83 0.25
CA GLN A 127 17.55 0.32 1.59
C GLN A 127 16.44 -0.61 2.11
N LEU A 128 15.17 -0.27 1.85
CA LEU A 128 14.03 -1.14 2.18
C LEU A 128 14.06 -2.47 1.42
N LEU A 129 14.68 -2.51 0.24
CA LEU A 129 14.98 -3.74 -0.48
C LEU A 129 16.23 -4.48 0.00
N GLN A 130 16.86 -4.02 1.09
CA GLN A 130 18.13 -4.54 1.60
C GLN A 130 19.26 -4.43 0.56
N LEU A 131 19.17 -3.45 -0.34
CA LEU A 131 20.26 -3.08 -1.23
C LEU A 131 21.18 -2.11 -0.48
N ASP A 132 22.49 -2.26 -0.68
CA ASP A 132 23.46 -1.34 -0.10
C ASP A 132 23.36 0.03 -0.79
N PRO A 133 22.97 1.11 -0.11
CA PRO A 133 22.94 2.44 -0.70
C PRO A 133 24.32 2.92 -1.20
N GLY A 134 25.41 2.32 -0.70
CA GLY A 134 26.77 2.56 -1.18
C GLY A 134 27.04 2.04 -2.60
N THR A 135 26.32 0.99 -3.04
CA THR A 135 26.42 0.41 -4.39
C THR A 135 25.45 1.05 -5.36
N LEU A 136 24.42 1.75 -4.87
CA LEU A 136 23.55 2.52 -5.73
C LEU A 136 24.36 3.55 -6.52
N PRO A 137 24.04 3.76 -7.81
CA PRO A 137 24.59 4.87 -8.55
C PRO A 137 24.29 6.16 -7.77
N LYS A 138 25.33 6.76 -7.17
CA LYS A 138 25.27 7.93 -6.25
C LYS A 138 24.69 9.22 -6.86
N LYS A 139 23.96 9.12 -7.97
CA LYS A 139 23.57 10.20 -8.89
C LYS A 139 22.06 10.28 -9.17
N ILE A 140 21.21 9.53 -8.48
CA ILE A 140 19.75 9.63 -8.66
C ILE A 140 19.12 10.30 -7.43
N PRO A 141 19.11 11.65 -7.37
CA PRO A 141 18.51 12.37 -6.26
C PRO A 141 16.99 12.49 -6.42
N GLY A 142 16.33 12.73 -5.29
CA GLY A 142 14.90 13.05 -5.25
C GLY A 142 13.99 11.85 -5.00
N LYS A 143 12.69 12.15 -4.85
CA LYS A 143 11.63 11.18 -4.59
C LYS A 143 11.36 10.34 -5.82
N LEU A 144 11.30 9.02 -5.67
CA LEU A 144 11.08 8.09 -6.77
C LEU A 144 9.64 8.19 -7.28
N LEU A 145 9.46 8.47 -8.57
CA LEU A 145 8.16 8.64 -9.22
C LEU A 145 7.85 7.51 -10.21
N SER A 146 8.82 7.08 -11.02
CA SER A 146 8.64 5.91 -11.89
C SER A 146 9.95 5.17 -12.17
N MET A 147 9.80 3.88 -12.50
CA MET A 147 10.84 3.07 -13.12
C MET A 147 10.31 2.50 -14.44
N ASP A 148 10.92 2.89 -15.56
CA ASP A 148 10.46 2.58 -16.92
C ASP A 148 11.50 1.70 -17.63
N LEU A 149 11.17 0.43 -17.83
CA LEU A 149 12.02 -0.58 -18.45
C LEU A 149 11.69 -0.74 -19.93
N SER A 150 12.69 -0.65 -20.80
CA SER A 150 12.55 -1.09 -22.19
C SER A 150 12.59 -2.62 -22.25
N LEU A 151 11.60 -3.23 -22.91
CA LEU A 151 11.58 -4.68 -23.14
C LEU A 151 12.34 -5.09 -24.41
N ASN A 152 12.84 -4.11 -25.17
CA ASN A 152 13.59 -4.35 -26.41
C ASN A 152 15.06 -3.95 -26.33
N ARG A 153 15.44 -3.15 -25.32
CA ARG A 153 16.79 -2.65 -25.13
C ARG A 153 17.19 -2.78 -23.67
N ASP A 154 18.48 -2.85 -23.41
CA ASP A 154 19.02 -2.88 -22.05
C ASP A 154 19.08 -1.45 -21.47
N LEU A 155 17.90 -0.86 -21.30
CA LEU A 155 17.70 0.50 -20.82
C LEU A 155 16.62 0.51 -19.75
N LEU A 156 16.99 1.03 -18.58
CA LEU A 156 16.08 1.36 -17.49
C LEU A 156 16.11 2.88 -17.29
N MET A 157 14.93 3.49 -17.20
CA MET A 157 14.80 4.89 -16.82
C MET A 157 14.23 5.00 -15.42
N ILE A 158 14.77 5.92 -14.64
CA ILE A 158 14.30 6.22 -13.30
C ILE A 158 13.92 7.70 -13.28
N ARG A 159 12.66 7.98 -12.97
CA ARG A 159 12.16 9.34 -12.84
C ARG A 159 11.98 9.69 -11.38
N THR A 160 12.50 10.84 -10.99
CA THR A 160 12.31 11.45 -9.69
C THR A 160 11.64 12.81 -9.81
N ASP A 161 11.31 13.42 -8.68
CA ASP A 161 10.86 14.82 -8.63
C ASP A 161 11.94 15.84 -9.05
N GLN A 162 13.20 15.40 -9.21
CA GLN A 162 14.30 16.24 -9.67
C GLN A 162 14.73 15.99 -11.13
N GLY A 163 14.15 14.99 -11.81
CA GLY A 163 14.43 14.74 -13.22
C GLY A 163 14.34 13.26 -13.62
N ALA A 164 14.75 12.96 -14.84
CA ALA A 164 14.84 11.59 -15.35
C ALA A 164 16.30 11.18 -15.51
N PHE A 165 16.59 9.92 -15.18
CA PHE A 165 17.92 9.33 -15.21
C PHE A 165 17.89 8.05 -16.02
N LEU A 166 18.81 7.93 -16.98
CA LEU A 166 19.01 6.72 -17.75
C LEU A 166 20.06 5.84 -17.06
N VAL A 167 19.73 4.57 -16.90
CA VAL A 167 20.61 3.51 -16.41
C VAL A 167 20.85 2.52 -17.55
N ARG A 168 22.09 2.45 -18.04
CA ARG A 168 22.50 1.55 -19.13
C ARG A 168 23.03 0.25 -18.54
N SER A 169 22.15 -0.73 -18.34
CA SER A 169 22.54 -2.04 -17.85
C SER A 169 21.51 -3.09 -18.25
N HIS A 170 21.97 -4.33 -18.37
CA HIS A 170 21.12 -5.47 -18.68
C HIS A 170 20.40 -5.96 -17.42
N LEU A 171 19.07 -5.93 -17.44
CA LEU A 171 18.24 -6.50 -16.39
C LEU A 171 18.02 -7.98 -16.70
N ARG A 172 18.59 -8.90 -15.90
CA ARG A 172 18.51 -10.35 -16.18
C ARG A 172 17.09 -10.89 -16.31
N THR A 173 16.13 -10.27 -15.62
CA THR A 173 14.71 -10.66 -15.65
C THR A 173 13.92 -10.02 -16.79
N ARG A 174 14.57 -9.24 -17.68
CA ARG A 174 13.90 -8.53 -18.79
C ARG A 174 13.16 -9.47 -19.72
N ASP A 175 13.75 -10.60 -20.08
CA ASP A 175 13.11 -11.54 -21.02
C ASP A 175 11.88 -12.21 -20.38
N LEU A 176 11.95 -12.56 -19.09
CA LEU A 176 10.78 -13.04 -18.32
C LEU A 176 9.66 -12.01 -18.27
N LEU A 177 10.01 -10.74 -18.04
CA LEU A 177 9.05 -9.63 -18.06
C LEU A 177 8.44 -9.46 -19.45
N LYS A 178 9.25 -9.53 -20.51
CA LYS A 178 8.80 -9.43 -21.89
C LYS A 178 7.81 -10.53 -22.25
N ASP A 179 8.09 -11.77 -21.88
CA ASP A 179 7.19 -12.90 -22.11
C ASP A 179 5.85 -12.67 -21.41
N ARG A 180 5.88 -12.21 -20.14
CA ARG A 180 4.67 -11.94 -19.39
C ARG A 180 3.84 -10.79 -19.95
N VAL A 181 4.49 -9.72 -20.40
CA VAL A 181 3.82 -8.60 -21.09
C VAL A 181 3.20 -9.08 -22.40
N SER A 182 3.89 -9.95 -23.14
CA SER A 182 3.37 -10.54 -24.38
C SER A 182 2.14 -11.40 -24.12
N MET A 183 2.11 -12.17 -23.03
CA MET A 183 0.92 -12.94 -22.64
C MET A 183 -0.32 -12.06 -22.41
N VAL A 184 -0.14 -10.89 -21.78
CA VAL A 184 -1.27 -9.94 -21.60
C VAL A 184 -1.74 -9.42 -22.95
N TYR A 185 -0.81 -9.03 -23.81
CA TYR A 185 -1.11 -8.55 -25.15
C TYR A 185 -1.89 -9.58 -25.98
N ASP A 186 -1.39 -10.82 -26.01
CA ASP A 186 -1.97 -11.93 -26.78
C ASP A 186 -3.33 -12.36 -26.25
N SER A 187 -3.60 -12.18 -24.96
CA SER A 187 -4.91 -12.49 -24.37
C SER A 187 -6.03 -11.64 -24.96
N ARG A 188 -5.73 -10.43 -25.45
CA ARG A 188 -6.69 -9.40 -25.89
C ARG A 188 -7.77 -9.06 -24.86
N ARG A 189 -7.56 -9.43 -23.58
CA ARG A 189 -8.47 -9.19 -22.45
C ARG A 189 -7.94 -8.10 -21.54
N TYR A 190 -7.63 -6.95 -22.12
CA TYR A 190 -7.15 -5.78 -21.38
C TYR A 190 -7.91 -4.52 -21.81
N ARG A 191 -7.98 -3.53 -20.92
CA ARG A 191 -8.59 -2.23 -21.21
C ARG A 191 -7.54 -1.33 -21.84
N ASN A 192 -7.84 -0.75 -23.00
CA ASN A 192 -6.89 0.11 -23.70
C ASN A 192 -6.91 1.54 -23.11
N TYR A 193 -5.72 2.10 -22.92
CA TYR A 193 -5.48 3.47 -22.45
C TYR A 193 -4.76 4.28 -23.53
N THR A 194 -4.93 5.60 -23.50
CA THR A 194 -4.22 6.52 -24.39
C THR A 194 -3.71 7.72 -23.60
N SER A 195 -2.55 8.25 -23.99
CA SER A 195 -2.00 9.44 -23.35
C SER A 195 -2.68 10.72 -23.82
N LEU A 196 -2.73 11.73 -22.97
CA LEU A 196 -3.23 13.06 -23.33
C LEU A 196 -2.43 13.70 -24.47
N TRP A 197 -1.12 13.46 -24.53
CA TRP A 197 -0.30 13.83 -25.69
C TRP A 197 -0.85 13.28 -27.00
N LYS A 198 -1.18 11.98 -27.03
CA LYS A 198 -1.64 11.37 -28.27
C LYS A 198 -3.04 11.83 -28.67
N LYS A 199 -3.93 12.00 -27.69
CA LYS A 199 -5.32 12.36 -27.94
C LYS A 199 -5.53 13.86 -28.22
N TYR A 200 -4.78 14.74 -27.53
CA TYR A 200 -4.99 16.19 -27.56
C TYR A 200 -3.76 16.99 -28.03
N GLY A 201 -2.60 16.37 -28.25
CA GLY A 201 -1.36 17.09 -28.59
C GLY A 201 -0.75 17.89 -27.43
N VAL A 202 -1.28 17.72 -26.22
CA VAL A 202 -0.83 18.42 -25.00
C VAL A 202 0.39 17.70 -24.43
N ALA A 203 1.45 18.41 -24.06
CA ALA A 203 2.73 17.88 -23.55
C ALA A 203 2.63 17.18 -22.17
N ASN A 204 1.72 16.24 -22.03
CA ASN A 204 1.36 15.51 -20.83
C ASN A 204 1.18 14.01 -21.15
N MET A 205 1.85 13.16 -20.37
CA MET A 205 1.84 11.70 -20.53
C MET A 205 0.93 11.01 -19.52
N VAL A 206 -0.06 11.71 -18.95
CA VAL A 206 -1.16 11.05 -18.22
C VAL A 206 -1.97 10.19 -19.18
N TYR A 207 -2.31 8.98 -18.75
CA TYR A 207 -3.07 8.00 -19.53
C TYR A 207 -4.52 7.96 -19.06
N ILE A 208 -5.44 7.96 -20.01
CA ILE A 208 -6.88 7.84 -19.80
C ILE A 208 -7.42 6.62 -20.56
N PRO A 209 -8.41 5.92 -20.01
CA PRO A 209 -9.00 4.77 -20.68
C PRO A 209 -9.79 5.22 -21.92
N ARG A 210 -9.77 4.39 -22.98
CA ARG A 210 -10.55 4.68 -24.20
C ARG A 210 -12.04 4.46 -24.07
N ILE A 211 -12.41 3.52 -23.22
CA ILE A 211 -13.80 3.16 -22.90
C ILE A 211 -13.95 3.36 -21.40
N ASN A 212 -15.01 4.07 -20.98
CA ASN A 212 -15.26 4.45 -19.60
C ASN A 212 -16.39 3.62 -18.99
N THR A 213 -16.03 2.67 -18.14
CA THR A 213 -16.99 1.83 -17.43
C THR A 213 -16.65 1.67 -15.95
N GLN A 214 -17.70 1.46 -15.14
CA GLN A 214 -17.58 1.14 -13.72
C GLN A 214 -18.51 0.00 -13.31
N ALA A 215 -18.23 -0.60 -12.14
CA ALA A 215 -19.18 -1.50 -11.50
C ALA A 215 -20.43 -0.71 -11.07
N PRO A 216 -21.64 -1.25 -11.26
CA PRO A 216 -22.88 -0.47 -11.11
C PRO A 216 -23.28 -0.17 -9.66
N GLU A 217 -22.62 -0.74 -8.66
CA GLU A 217 -23.05 -0.66 -7.26
C GLU A 217 -21.95 -0.12 -6.33
N ASP A 218 -22.39 0.69 -5.35
CA ASP A 218 -21.59 1.10 -4.21
C ASP A 218 -21.19 -0.13 -3.36
N ILE A 219 -19.99 -0.14 -2.80
CA ILE A 219 -19.47 -1.26 -1.99
C ILE A 219 -19.67 -0.94 -0.51
N PRO A 220 -20.48 -1.69 0.24
CA PRO A 220 -20.64 -1.43 1.67
C PRO A 220 -19.36 -1.69 2.46
N LEU A 221 -19.15 -0.91 3.51
CA LEU A 221 -18.03 -1.03 4.43
C LEU A 221 -18.48 -1.67 5.73
N GLU A 222 -17.73 -2.67 6.19
CA GLU A 222 -18.02 -3.38 7.43
C GLU A 222 -17.04 -2.95 8.53
N ASN A 223 -17.60 -2.51 9.67
CA ASN A 223 -16.85 -2.27 10.89
C ASN A 223 -16.62 -3.60 11.63
N LYS A 224 -15.37 -4.09 11.58
CA LYS A 224 -15.02 -5.39 12.16
C LYS A 224 -14.90 -5.38 13.67
N LEU A 225 -14.70 -4.24 14.33
CA LEU A 225 -14.71 -4.18 15.80
C LEU A 225 -16.12 -4.34 16.36
N GLN A 226 -17.11 -3.75 15.69
CA GLN A 226 -18.51 -3.78 16.16
C GLN A 226 -19.07 -5.22 16.20
N THR A 227 -18.68 -6.05 15.25
CA THR A 227 -19.12 -7.45 15.15
C THR A 227 -18.14 -8.43 15.81
N MET A 228 -17.08 -7.94 16.47
CA MET A 228 -16.01 -8.77 17.04
C MET A 228 -16.47 -9.46 18.33
N SER A 229 -16.22 -10.76 18.46
CA SER A 229 -16.48 -11.47 19.71
C SER A 229 -15.44 -11.11 20.79
N GLY A 230 -15.83 -11.22 22.06
CA GLY A 230 -14.93 -10.93 23.18
C GLY A 230 -13.66 -11.80 23.19
N GLN A 231 -13.73 -13.04 22.71
CA GLN A 231 -12.53 -13.89 22.57
C GLN A 231 -11.53 -13.31 21.57
N VAL A 232 -12.01 -12.76 20.45
CA VAL A 232 -11.14 -12.13 19.43
C VAL A 232 -10.57 -10.81 19.97
N GLN A 233 -11.37 -10.03 20.70
CA GLN A 233 -10.88 -8.82 21.38
C GLN A 233 -9.77 -9.15 22.40
N ASN A 234 -9.94 -10.21 23.20
CA ASN A 234 -8.92 -10.65 24.14
C ASN A 234 -7.63 -11.11 23.43
N ASN A 235 -7.75 -11.81 22.30
CA ASN A 235 -6.59 -12.17 21.49
C ASN A 235 -5.86 -10.93 20.96
N LEU A 236 -6.62 -9.90 20.54
CA LEU A 236 -6.08 -8.62 20.10
C LEU A 236 -5.32 -7.93 21.23
N ALA A 237 -5.91 -7.84 22.41
CA ALA A 237 -5.29 -7.27 23.61
C ALA A 237 -3.96 -7.97 23.95
N ARG A 238 -3.93 -9.31 23.92
CA ARG A 238 -2.70 -10.07 24.17
C ARG A 238 -1.61 -9.77 23.14
N ARG A 239 -1.96 -9.60 21.85
CA ARG A 239 -0.99 -9.25 20.80
C ARG A 239 -0.40 -7.85 21.00
N TYR A 240 -1.25 -6.84 21.19
CA TYR A 240 -0.81 -5.45 21.34
C TYR A 240 -0.05 -5.20 22.64
N LEU A 241 -0.54 -5.75 23.76
CA LEU A 241 0.07 -5.54 25.07
C LEU A 241 1.19 -6.56 25.37
N ARG A 242 1.38 -7.55 24.49
CA ARG A 242 2.36 -8.65 24.60
C ARG A 242 2.35 -9.33 25.97
N GLN A 243 1.15 -9.59 26.49
CA GLN A 243 0.93 -10.10 27.83
C GLN A 243 -0.25 -11.08 27.87
N SER A 244 -0.26 -12.00 28.85
CA SER A 244 -1.42 -12.85 29.11
C SER A 244 -2.64 -12.02 29.53
N ILE A 245 -3.83 -12.49 29.15
CA ILE A 245 -5.09 -11.79 29.46
C ILE A 245 -5.32 -11.66 30.97
N ASP A 246 -4.78 -12.59 31.77
CA ASP A 246 -4.94 -12.59 33.24
C ASP A 246 -4.24 -11.40 33.93
N TYR A 247 -3.28 -10.75 33.26
CA TYR A 247 -2.56 -9.58 33.78
C TYR A 247 -3.02 -8.27 33.13
N ILE A 248 -3.92 -8.34 32.17
CA ILE A 248 -4.45 -7.17 31.46
C ILE A 248 -5.70 -6.70 32.18
N ARG A 249 -5.73 -5.44 32.60
CA ARG A 249 -6.92 -4.83 33.17
C ARG A 249 -7.89 -4.43 32.06
N GLU A 250 -9.11 -4.92 32.13
CA GLU A 250 -10.20 -4.54 31.23
C GLU A 250 -11.10 -3.48 31.87
N ILE A 251 -11.48 -2.48 31.08
CA ILE A 251 -12.43 -1.42 31.44
C ILE A 251 -13.48 -1.35 30.33
N VAL A 252 -14.72 -1.68 30.66
CA VAL A 252 -15.84 -1.70 29.72
C VAL A 252 -16.67 -0.43 29.88
N GLU A 253 -16.84 0.30 28.79
CA GLU A 253 -17.70 1.48 28.67
C GLU A 253 -18.78 1.24 27.59
N ASP A 254 -19.84 2.04 27.56
CA ASP A 254 -20.94 1.88 26.60
C ASP A 254 -20.47 1.90 25.14
N GLN A 255 -19.43 2.68 24.83
CA GLN A 255 -18.93 2.90 23.46
C GLN A 255 -17.52 2.35 23.21
N ALA A 256 -16.86 1.79 24.22
CA ALA A 256 -15.50 1.29 24.07
C ALA A 256 -15.14 0.22 25.11
N VAL A 257 -14.19 -0.63 24.77
CA VAL A 257 -13.49 -1.49 25.74
C VAL A 257 -12.03 -1.09 25.75
N THR A 258 -11.49 -0.83 26.93
CA THR A 258 -10.09 -0.43 27.12
C THR A 258 -9.33 -1.49 27.90
N TYR A 259 -8.22 -1.94 27.34
CA TYR A 259 -7.27 -2.86 27.95
C TYR A 259 -6.02 -2.11 28.37
N VAL A 260 -5.59 -2.31 29.62
CA VAL A 260 -4.45 -1.60 30.20
C VAL A 260 -3.47 -2.59 30.82
N TYR A 261 -2.19 -2.43 30.50
CA TYR A 261 -1.09 -3.16 31.13
C TYR A 261 0.13 -2.24 31.25
N ASP A 262 0.59 -2.00 32.49
CA ASP A 262 1.66 -1.05 32.78
C ASP A 262 1.36 0.35 32.18
N GLN A 263 2.23 0.87 31.31
CA GLN A 263 2.06 2.15 30.61
C GLN A 263 1.39 2.00 29.23
N LYS A 264 0.95 0.79 28.88
CA LYS A 264 0.35 0.47 27.58
C LYS A 264 -1.16 0.45 27.68
N VAL A 265 -1.81 1.09 26.71
CA VAL A 265 -3.27 1.20 26.62
C VAL A 265 -3.71 0.80 25.22
N LEU A 266 -4.64 -0.14 25.14
CA LEU A 266 -5.35 -0.49 23.92
C LEU A 266 -6.84 -0.19 24.10
N ARG A 267 -7.40 0.70 23.28
CA ARG A 267 -8.82 1.07 23.30
C ARG A 267 -9.48 0.61 22.01
N LEU A 268 -10.56 -0.16 22.14
CA LEU A 268 -11.41 -0.63 21.04
C LEU A 268 -12.73 0.13 21.08
N ASN A 269 -12.95 1.04 20.13
CA ASN A 269 -14.17 1.85 20.07
C ASN A 269 -15.21 1.19 19.14
N LYS A 270 -16.49 1.24 19.53
CA LYS A 270 -17.60 0.67 18.73
C LYS A 270 -17.75 1.31 17.36
N ASN A 271 -17.27 2.54 17.16
CA ASN A 271 -17.22 3.22 15.87
C ASN A 271 -16.12 2.68 14.92
N GLY A 272 -15.36 1.66 15.33
CA GLY A 272 -14.37 0.97 14.49
C GLY A 272 -12.93 1.40 14.75
N TRP A 273 -12.71 2.47 15.52
CA TRP A 273 -11.36 2.93 15.84
C TRP A 273 -10.72 2.10 16.95
N LEU A 274 -9.54 1.57 16.65
CA LEU A 274 -8.62 0.99 17.61
C LEU A 274 -7.49 1.99 17.86
N THR A 275 -7.25 2.34 19.12
CA THR A 275 -6.14 3.20 19.53
C THR A 275 -5.22 2.43 20.47
N TYR A 276 -3.93 2.41 20.15
CA TYR A 276 -2.87 1.89 21.00
C TYR A 276 -1.96 3.05 21.42
N LYS A 277 -1.55 3.06 22.69
CA LYS A 277 -0.53 3.99 23.22
C LYS A 277 0.44 3.24 24.12
N ASP A 278 1.71 3.59 24.00
CA ASP A 278 2.78 3.16 24.90
C ASP A 278 3.38 4.41 25.56
N GLY A 279 3.23 4.52 26.88
CA GLY A 279 3.70 5.68 27.64
C GLY A 279 5.20 5.65 27.97
N GLN A 280 5.90 4.57 27.64
CA GLN A 280 7.33 4.49 27.87
C GLN A 280 8.08 5.48 26.99
N LYS A 281 8.98 6.28 27.59
CA LYS A 281 9.89 7.14 26.83
C LYS A 281 10.94 6.27 26.15
N ASN A 282 11.07 6.42 24.84
CA ASN A 282 12.01 5.64 24.04
C ASN A 282 13.43 6.18 24.19
N SER A 283 14.41 5.28 24.02
CA SER A 283 15.83 5.52 24.28
C SER A 283 16.46 6.53 23.32
N ASP A 284 17.63 7.07 23.67
CA ASP A 284 18.50 8.01 22.92
C ASP A 284 18.99 7.48 21.53
N GLN A 285 18.21 6.65 20.84
CA GLN A 285 18.56 6.08 19.55
C GLN A 285 18.48 7.11 18.43
N GLU A 286 19.41 6.99 17.49
CA GLU A 286 19.45 7.79 16.28
C GLU A 286 18.28 7.40 15.36
N ASP A 287 17.45 8.36 14.97
CA ASP A 287 16.29 8.10 14.12
C ASP A 287 16.67 7.90 12.65
N SER A 288 16.48 6.69 12.16
CA SER A 288 16.51 6.37 10.74
C SER A 288 15.10 6.21 10.19
N LEU A 289 14.74 6.98 9.16
CA LEU A 289 13.45 6.86 8.46
C LEU A 289 13.17 5.42 8.03
N VAL A 290 14.19 4.72 7.51
CA VAL A 290 14.05 3.34 7.03
C VAL A 290 13.78 2.39 8.20
N GLN A 291 14.47 2.55 9.33
CA GLN A 291 14.26 1.70 10.52
C GLN A 291 12.88 1.94 11.13
N SER A 292 12.47 3.20 11.27
CA SER A 292 11.15 3.55 11.81
C SER A 292 10.01 3.08 10.90
N LEU A 293 10.20 3.17 9.58
CA LEU A 293 9.23 2.66 8.61
C LEU A 293 9.16 1.14 8.66
N ASP A 294 10.29 0.45 8.74
CA ASP A 294 10.32 -1.02 8.86
C ASP A 294 9.60 -1.49 10.14
N ALA A 295 9.84 -0.80 11.26
CA ALA A 295 9.14 -1.03 12.51
C ALA A 295 7.62 -0.77 12.42
N ALA A 296 7.22 0.33 11.75
CA ALA A 296 5.80 0.64 11.52
C ALA A 296 5.10 -0.44 10.70
N LEU A 297 5.72 -0.88 9.60
CA LEU A 297 5.17 -1.93 8.74
C LEU A 297 5.10 -3.27 9.47
N ASP A 298 6.14 -3.59 10.24
CA ASP A 298 6.15 -4.78 11.11
C ASP A 298 5.01 -4.75 12.11
N PHE A 299 4.78 -3.62 12.75
CA PHE A 299 3.74 -3.47 13.75
C PHE A 299 2.35 -3.67 13.13
N ILE A 300 2.06 -2.98 12.01
CA ILE A 300 0.77 -3.11 11.32
C ILE A 300 0.52 -4.55 10.87
N THR A 301 1.48 -5.15 10.17
CA THR A 301 1.31 -6.50 9.59
C THR A 301 1.14 -7.58 10.66
N SER A 302 1.81 -7.45 11.82
CA SER A 302 1.74 -8.44 12.89
C SER A 302 0.58 -8.25 13.88
N HIS A 303 0.09 -7.01 14.10
CA HIS A 303 -0.90 -6.74 15.15
C HIS A 303 -2.33 -6.58 14.61
N THR A 304 -2.49 -6.03 13.40
CA THR A 304 -3.81 -5.73 12.84
C THR A 304 -4.47 -6.95 12.19
N GLY A 305 -3.66 -7.88 11.65
CA GLY A 305 -4.17 -9.02 10.89
C GLY A 305 -4.82 -8.64 9.55
N MET A 306 -4.69 -7.38 9.09
CA MET A 306 -5.06 -6.98 7.74
C MET A 306 -3.87 -7.20 6.79
N THR A 307 -4.10 -7.92 5.70
CA THR A 307 -3.13 -8.17 4.64
C THR A 307 -3.62 -7.59 3.31
N GLY A 308 -2.71 -7.01 2.51
CA GLY A 308 -2.93 -6.73 1.09
C GLY A 308 -3.79 -5.52 0.67
N SER A 309 -4.32 -4.71 1.61
CA SER A 309 -5.24 -3.59 1.28
C SER A 309 -4.79 -2.22 1.77
N LEU A 310 -3.54 -2.05 2.17
CA LEU A 310 -3.04 -0.77 2.69
C LEU A 310 -1.96 -0.19 1.78
N TYR A 311 -1.78 1.12 1.85
CA TYR A 311 -0.64 1.80 1.25
C TYR A 311 -0.22 3.00 2.08
N ILE A 312 1.07 3.32 2.05
CA ILE A 312 1.58 4.53 2.67
C ILE A 312 1.16 5.76 1.88
N SER A 313 0.50 6.70 2.54
CA SER A 313 -0.07 7.91 1.93
C SER A 313 0.72 9.16 2.27
N LYS A 314 1.32 9.21 3.46
CA LYS A 314 2.09 10.35 3.96
C LYS A 314 3.12 9.92 5.01
N ILE A 315 4.23 10.63 5.07
CA ILE A 315 5.23 10.55 6.12
C ILE A 315 5.49 11.96 6.63
N GLU A 316 5.46 12.14 7.94
CA GLU A 316 5.82 13.39 8.61
C GLU A 316 6.97 13.14 9.57
N ARG A 317 7.89 14.09 9.69
CA ARG A 317 8.97 14.04 10.68
C ARG A 317 8.52 14.79 11.93
N ILE A 318 8.70 14.18 13.09
CA ILE A 318 8.50 14.81 14.39
C ILE A 318 9.69 15.73 14.64
N GLN A 319 9.44 17.02 14.78
CA GLN A 319 10.48 18.05 14.92
C GLN A 319 10.90 18.32 16.38
N ASP A 320 10.56 17.41 17.29
CA ASP A 320 11.02 17.49 18.67
C ASP A 320 12.53 17.19 18.73
N ARG A 321 13.30 18.09 19.35
CA ARG A 321 14.75 17.94 19.48
C ARG A 321 15.13 16.86 20.48
N ASP A 322 14.28 16.64 21.48
CA ASP A 322 14.56 15.73 22.59
C ASP A 322 13.96 14.34 22.35
N ASN A 323 13.02 14.21 21.42
CA ASN A 323 12.41 12.95 21.04
C ASN A 323 12.01 12.95 19.55
N PRO A 324 13.00 12.96 18.64
CA PRO A 324 12.72 12.94 17.22
C PRO A 324 11.99 11.64 16.83
N GLY A 325 11.40 11.62 15.64
CA GLY A 325 10.71 10.42 15.13
C GLY A 325 9.93 10.70 13.85
N TYR A 326 9.05 9.77 13.51
CA TYR A 326 8.23 9.84 12.32
C TYR A 326 6.77 9.47 12.59
N ILE A 327 5.87 10.13 11.86
CA ILE A 327 4.46 9.76 11.77
C ILE A 327 4.19 9.19 10.39
N PHE A 328 3.68 7.96 10.34
CA PHE A 328 3.33 7.26 9.11
C PHE A 328 1.82 7.17 8.97
N TYR A 329 1.30 7.59 7.82
CA TYR A 329 -0.13 7.53 7.51
C TYR A 329 -0.39 6.51 6.41
N PHE A 330 -1.33 5.61 6.66
CA PHE A 330 -1.73 4.57 5.73
C PHE A 330 -3.20 4.74 5.33
N ASN A 331 -3.48 4.50 4.06
CA ASN A 331 -4.82 4.47 3.49
C ASN A 331 -5.11 3.12 2.85
N MET A 332 -6.38 2.91 2.50
CA MET A 332 -6.87 1.62 2.01
C MET A 332 -6.93 1.58 0.48
N LEU A 333 -6.69 0.40 -0.08
CA LEU A 333 -7.06 0.02 -1.43
C LEU A 333 -8.33 -0.85 -1.37
N ALA A 334 -9.28 -0.59 -2.25
CA ALA A 334 -10.43 -1.46 -2.51
C ALA A 334 -10.40 -1.84 -3.99
N ASN A 335 -10.37 -3.14 -4.30
CA ASN A 335 -10.24 -3.64 -5.67
C ASN A 335 -9.05 -3.01 -6.43
N HIS A 336 -7.91 -2.90 -5.74
CA HIS A 336 -6.69 -2.24 -6.20
C HIS A 336 -6.81 -0.74 -6.54
N LYS A 337 -7.94 -0.09 -6.20
CA LYS A 337 -8.15 1.35 -6.36
C LYS A 337 -8.00 2.06 -5.02
N ARG A 338 -7.49 3.29 -5.03
CA ARG A 338 -7.34 4.11 -3.83
C ARG A 338 -8.72 4.46 -3.24
N VAL A 339 -8.80 4.46 -1.92
CA VAL A 339 -9.97 4.95 -1.18
C VAL A 339 -9.63 6.29 -0.55
N TYR A 340 -10.45 7.30 -0.83
CA TYR A 340 -10.39 8.62 -0.20
C TYR A 340 -11.49 8.75 0.85
N ARG A 341 -11.16 9.38 1.97
CA ARG A 341 -12.05 9.50 3.14
C ARG A 341 -12.44 10.95 3.38
N MET A 342 -13.70 11.16 3.74
CA MET A 342 -14.31 12.48 4.00
C MET A 342 -14.23 12.93 5.48
N ASP A 343 -13.58 12.15 6.34
CA ASP A 343 -13.57 12.35 7.79
C ASP A 343 -12.47 13.36 8.25
N GLN A 344 -12.61 13.86 9.49
CA GLN A 344 -11.57 14.67 10.16
C GLN A 344 -10.22 13.95 10.24
N ASP A 345 -10.25 12.61 10.28
CA ASP A 345 -9.09 11.72 10.24
C ASP A 345 -9.03 11.02 8.87
N PRO A 346 -8.39 11.63 7.84
CA PRO A 346 -8.39 11.13 6.46
C PRO A 346 -7.38 9.98 6.24
N TYR A 347 -7.21 9.12 7.25
CA TYR A 347 -6.30 7.98 7.23
C TYR A 347 -7.01 6.71 7.72
N LEU A 348 -6.61 5.54 7.23
CA LEU A 348 -7.03 4.27 7.84
C LEU A 348 -6.14 3.92 9.04
N ALA A 349 -4.85 4.23 8.96
CA ALA A 349 -3.94 4.07 10.09
C ALA A 349 -2.97 5.24 10.21
N ARG A 350 -2.66 5.62 11.46
CA ARG A 350 -1.63 6.60 11.81
C ARG A 350 -0.74 5.96 12.88
N LEU A 351 0.58 5.91 12.62
CA LEU A 351 1.56 5.39 13.58
C LEU A 351 2.59 6.46 13.90
N GLU A 352 2.84 6.65 15.18
CA GLU A 352 3.91 7.49 15.70
C GLU A 352 5.05 6.60 16.20
N VAL A 353 6.26 6.84 15.68
CA VAL A 353 7.41 5.95 15.84
C VAL A 353 8.65 6.75 16.19
N HIS A 354 9.37 6.32 17.22
CA HIS A 354 10.66 6.87 17.62
C HIS A 354 11.69 5.75 17.61
N GLY A 355 12.73 5.86 16.78
CA GLY A 355 13.62 4.74 16.48
C GLY A 355 12.85 3.55 15.91
N GLN A 356 12.71 2.49 16.70
CA GLN A 356 11.95 1.27 16.38
C GLN A 356 10.71 1.06 17.25
N ASP A 357 10.44 1.98 18.17
CA ASP A 357 9.38 1.85 19.16
C ASP A 357 8.13 2.63 18.74
N ILE A 358 6.98 1.96 18.81
CA ILE A 358 5.67 2.54 18.46
C ILE A 358 5.07 3.19 19.70
N SER A 359 5.01 4.52 19.74
CA SER A 359 4.44 5.27 20.87
C SER A 359 2.92 5.38 20.76
N GLN A 360 2.38 5.51 19.55
CA GLN A 360 0.95 5.58 19.31
C GLN A 360 0.58 4.93 17.98
N MET A 361 -0.58 4.28 17.95
CA MET A 361 -1.24 3.86 16.71
C MET A 361 -2.74 4.13 16.80
N ASP A 362 -3.28 4.78 15.78
CA ASP A 362 -4.72 4.81 15.51
C ASP A 362 -4.99 3.99 14.26
N PHE A 363 -5.99 3.10 14.31
CA PHE A 363 -6.32 2.20 13.21
C PHE A 363 -7.83 2.01 13.10
N LEU A 364 -8.41 2.32 11.94
CA LEU A 364 -9.80 2.05 11.66
C LEU A 364 -9.96 0.61 11.15
N TYR A 365 -10.61 -0.24 11.95
CA TYR A 365 -10.87 -1.64 11.64
C TYR A 365 -12.09 -1.79 10.72
N GLN A 366 -11.91 -1.34 9.48
CA GLN A 366 -12.94 -1.33 8.45
C GLN A 366 -12.44 -2.05 7.20
N LYS A 367 -13.32 -2.83 6.55
CA LYS A 367 -13.02 -3.46 5.27
C LYS A 367 -14.20 -3.35 4.29
N PRO A 368 -13.95 -3.30 2.97
CA PRO A 368 -15.01 -3.50 1.98
C PRO A 368 -15.64 -4.88 2.19
N MET A 369 -16.96 -4.96 2.13
CA MET A 369 -17.65 -6.24 2.13
C MET A 369 -17.25 -7.02 0.88
N GLU A 370 -16.84 -8.28 1.07
CA GLU A 370 -16.56 -9.20 -0.03
C GLU A 370 -17.88 -9.51 -0.75
N ARG A 371 -18.14 -8.78 -1.84
CA ARG A 371 -19.05 -9.22 -2.88
C ARG A 371 -18.19 -9.87 -3.95
N GLU A 372 -18.70 -10.92 -4.59
CA GLU A 372 -18.22 -11.30 -5.92
C GLU A 372 -18.46 -10.07 -6.81
N ILE A 373 -17.47 -9.18 -6.88
CA ILE A 373 -17.49 -8.08 -7.82
C ILE A 373 -17.28 -8.77 -9.15
N VAL A 374 -18.40 -9.07 -9.79
CA VAL A 374 -18.42 -9.67 -11.10
C VAL A 374 -17.69 -8.66 -12.00
N GLN A 375 -16.41 -8.90 -12.29
CA GLN A 375 -15.65 -8.17 -13.29
C GLN A 375 -16.16 -8.51 -14.72
N ASN A 376 -17.41 -8.95 -14.86
CA ASN A 376 -18.04 -9.11 -16.16
C ASN A 376 -18.26 -7.72 -16.73
N VAL A 377 -17.53 -7.46 -17.81
CA VAL A 377 -17.74 -6.33 -18.72
C VAL A 377 -19.20 -6.25 -19.17
N GLU A 378 -19.95 -7.36 -19.18
CA GLU A 378 -21.38 -7.41 -19.51
C GLU A 378 -22.32 -6.68 -18.52
N ILE A 379 -21.85 -6.37 -17.29
CA ILE A 379 -22.67 -5.69 -16.26
C ILE A 379 -22.11 -4.28 -15.94
N ALA A 380 -21.01 -3.88 -16.58
CA ALA A 380 -20.39 -2.59 -16.33
C ALA A 380 -21.20 -1.45 -16.96
N LYS A 381 -21.45 -0.39 -16.18
CA LYS A 381 -22.20 0.79 -16.64
C LYS A 381 -21.25 1.78 -17.31
N GLU A 382 -21.66 2.33 -18.46
CA GLU A 382 -20.95 3.44 -19.09
C GLU A 382 -21.01 4.69 -18.21
N VAL A 383 -19.89 5.40 -18.10
CA VAL A 383 -19.74 6.58 -17.27
C VAL A 383 -19.01 7.69 -18.03
N LEU A 384 -19.11 8.92 -17.52
CA LEU A 384 -18.40 10.04 -18.08
C LEU A 384 -16.89 9.79 -18.03
N SER A 385 -16.24 10.17 -19.12
CA SER A 385 -14.79 10.18 -19.21
C SER A 385 -14.19 11.30 -18.35
N PRO A 386 -12.96 11.14 -17.86
CA PRO A 386 -12.28 12.20 -17.11
C PRO A 386 -12.21 13.52 -17.87
N GLU A 387 -11.99 13.48 -19.18
CA GLU A 387 -11.95 14.66 -20.05
C GLU A 387 -13.30 15.37 -20.17
N GLU A 388 -14.42 14.65 -20.28
CA GLU A 388 -15.76 15.24 -20.29
C GLU A 388 -16.06 15.92 -18.96
N ILE A 389 -15.67 15.30 -17.84
CA ILE A 389 -15.85 15.87 -16.51
C ILE A 389 -15.00 17.13 -16.34
N ILE A 390 -13.74 17.11 -16.82
CA ILE A 390 -12.87 18.28 -16.74
C ILE A 390 -13.47 19.44 -17.55
N ASP A 391 -13.93 19.16 -18.77
CA ASP A 391 -14.53 20.16 -19.66
C ASP A 391 -15.80 20.79 -19.05
N GLN A 392 -16.68 19.97 -18.46
CA GLN A 392 -17.88 20.43 -17.78
C GLN A 392 -17.60 21.30 -16.54
N ASN A 393 -16.42 21.16 -15.94
CA ASN A 393 -16.07 21.78 -14.65
C ASN A 393 -14.84 22.71 -14.74
N LEU A 394 -14.47 23.21 -15.92
CA LEU A 394 -13.25 24.04 -16.10
C LEU A 394 -13.19 25.21 -15.11
N SER A 395 -14.29 25.94 -14.95
CA SER A 395 -14.36 27.09 -14.04
C SER A 395 -14.13 26.74 -12.56
N LEU A 396 -14.37 25.49 -12.18
CA LEU A 396 -14.16 24.98 -10.83
C LEU A 396 -12.73 24.45 -10.65
N LEU A 397 -12.29 23.63 -11.60
CA LEU A 397 -11.04 22.87 -11.54
C LEU A 397 -9.81 23.74 -11.80
N ASP A 398 -9.91 24.64 -12.77
CA ASP A 398 -8.84 25.58 -13.13
C ASP A 398 -9.44 26.93 -13.59
N PRO A 399 -9.88 27.78 -12.65
CA PRO A 399 -10.59 29.03 -12.97
C PRO A 399 -9.80 30.01 -13.85
N GLU A 400 -8.48 29.86 -13.92
CA GLU A 400 -7.59 30.71 -14.73
C GLU A 400 -7.45 30.22 -16.17
N SER A 401 -7.83 28.97 -16.45
CA SER A 401 -7.71 28.34 -17.75
C SER A 401 -8.75 28.86 -18.74
N LYS A 402 -8.35 28.99 -20.00
CA LYS A 402 -9.25 29.42 -21.09
C LYS A 402 -9.73 28.26 -21.95
N SER A 403 -9.13 27.07 -21.82
CA SER A 403 -9.50 25.90 -22.60
C SER A 403 -9.25 24.58 -21.87
N LEU A 404 -9.86 23.51 -22.37
CA LEU A 404 -9.61 22.15 -21.90
C LEU A 404 -8.13 21.77 -22.02
N GLU A 405 -7.48 22.08 -23.15
CA GLU A 405 -6.08 21.73 -23.40
C GLU A 405 -5.12 22.39 -22.41
N GLU A 406 -5.37 23.65 -22.03
CA GLU A 406 -4.60 24.36 -21.01
C GLU A 406 -4.71 23.66 -19.65
N THR A 407 -5.91 23.21 -19.27
CA THR A 407 -6.14 22.47 -18.01
C THR A 407 -5.52 21.07 -18.07
N LEU A 408 -5.68 20.36 -19.18
CA LEU A 408 -5.05 19.05 -19.42
C LEU A 408 -3.52 19.14 -19.39
N GLY A 409 -2.92 20.27 -19.76
CA GLY A 409 -1.48 20.51 -19.67
C GLY A 409 -0.96 20.60 -18.24
N GLN A 410 -1.82 20.96 -17.29
CA GLN A 410 -1.49 21.18 -15.89
C GLN A 410 -1.83 19.98 -15.00
N LEU A 411 -2.56 19.02 -15.55
CA LEU A 411 -2.92 17.76 -14.91
C LEU A 411 -1.67 16.97 -14.50
N LYS A 412 -1.61 16.52 -13.26
CA LYS A 412 -0.52 15.68 -12.73
C LYS A 412 -0.82 14.20 -12.86
N TRP A 413 -2.06 13.78 -12.57
CA TRP A 413 -2.53 12.41 -12.72
C TRP A 413 -4.06 12.35 -12.67
N ILE A 414 -4.61 11.26 -13.21
CA ILE A 414 -6.02 10.85 -13.08
C ILE A 414 -6.00 9.40 -12.63
N ASP A 415 -6.84 9.06 -11.67
CA ASP A 415 -7.03 7.68 -11.22
C ASP A 415 -8.52 7.38 -11.03
N SER A 416 -8.89 6.13 -11.30
CA SER A 416 -10.21 5.63 -10.88
C SER A 416 -10.10 5.23 -9.42
N ALA A 417 -10.89 5.85 -8.57
CA ALA A 417 -10.81 5.70 -7.12
C ALA A 417 -12.16 5.38 -6.51
N TYR A 418 -12.17 5.18 -5.20
CA TYR A 418 -13.37 5.19 -4.39
C TYR A 418 -13.34 6.35 -3.40
N VAL A 419 -14.51 6.88 -3.08
CA VAL A 419 -14.74 7.81 -1.98
C VAL A 419 -15.62 7.14 -0.93
N GLU A 420 -15.23 7.23 0.33
CA GLU A 420 -16.04 6.79 1.47
C GLU A 420 -17.13 7.80 1.76
N LEU A 421 -18.37 7.34 1.69
CA LEU A 421 -19.57 8.14 1.95
C LEU A 421 -20.34 7.56 3.13
N ASP A 422 -20.91 8.46 3.94
CA ASP A 422 -21.76 8.12 5.08
C ASP A 422 -23.22 8.52 4.76
N PRO A 423 -24.01 7.64 4.10
CA PRO A 423 -25.37 7.97 3.72
C PRO A 423 -26.26 8.14 4.98
N PRO A 424 -27.18 9.12 5.02
CA PRO A 424 -28.02 9.36 6.18
C PRO A 424 -28.78 8.11 6.65
N GLY A 425 -28.50 7.66 7.88
CA GLY A 425 -29.16 6.49 8.49
C GLY A 425 -28.78 5.14 7.86
N GLY A 426 -27.78 5.10 6.98
CA GLY A 426 -27.33 3.91 6.29
C GLY A 426 -25.96 3.40 6.77
N GLN A 427 -25.52 2.29 6.18
CA GLN A 427 -24.16 1.77 6.33
C GLN A 427 -23.21 2.60 5.45
N ARG A 428 -21.99 2.86 5.91
CA ARG A 428 -20.95 3.51 5.10
C ARG A 428 -20.67 2.72 3.82
N VAL A 429 -20.43 3.42 2.73
CA VAL A 429 -20.21 2.81 1.41
C VAL A 429 -19.02 3.43 0.70
N LEU A 430 -18.42 2.68 -0.20
CA LEU A 430 -17.45 3.16 -1.18
C LEU A 430 -18.17 3.40 -2.50
N ARG A 431 -18.12 4.65 -2.97
CA ARG A 431 -18.63 5.04 -4.29
C ARG A 431 -17.49 5.28 -5.25
N ALA A 432 -17.61 4.81 -6.48
CA ALA A 432 -16.60 5.03 -7.52
C ALA A 432 -16.55 6.52 -7.92
N ALA A 433 -15.34 7.06 -8.07
CA ALA A 433 -15.10 8.46 -8.41
C ALA A 433 -13.84 8.60 -9.26
N TRP A 434 -13.80 9.62 -10.12
CA TRP A 434 -12.55 10.06 -10.74
C TRP A 434 -11.77 10.92 -9.76
N ALA A 435 -10.58 10.49 -9.38
CA ALA A 435 -9.64 11.31 -8.65
C ALA A 435 -8.72 12.03 -9.65
N ILE A 436 -8.79 13.36 -9.66
CA ILE A 436 -8.12 14.21 -10.65
C ILE A 436 -7.21 15.18 -9.91
N LYS A 437 -5.89 15.10 -10.14
CA LYS A 437 -4.94 16.07 -9.57
C LYS A 437 -4.52 17.09 -10.61
N ILE A 438 -4.88 18.36 -10.37
CA ILE A 438 -4.48 19.51 -11.18
C ILE A 438 -3.68 20.43 -10.28
N LYS A 439 -2.48 20.83 -10.71
CA LYS A 439 -1.51 21.54 -9.85
C LYS A 439 -1.30 20.74 -8.55
N ASP A 440 -1.64 21.33 -7.41
CA ASP A 440 -1.51 20.73 -6.07
C ASP A 440 -2.85 20.33 -5.43
N ARG A 441 -3.98 20.53 -6.11
CA ARG A 441 -5.33 20.19 -5.61
C ARG A 441 -5.81 18.86 -6.15
N ILE A 442 -6.52 18.10 -5.32
CA ILE A 442 -7.15 16.83 -5.72
C ILE A 442 -8.66 17.01 -5.73
N PHE A 443 -9.29 16.67 -6.85
CA PHE A 443 -10.73 16.72 -7.03
C PHE A 443 -11.26 15.28 -7.17
N LEU A 444 -12.25 14.93 -6.35
CA LEU A 444 -13.00 13.68 -6.49
C LEU A 444 -14.32 14.00 -7.17
N MET A 445 -14.48 13.47 -8.38
CA MET A 445 -15.62 13.75 -9.24
C MET A 445 -16.48 12.49 -9.38
N ASP A 446 -17.79 12.65 -9.28
CA ASP A 446 -18.75 11.59 -9.52
C ASP A 446 -18.67 11.13 -10.98
N MET A 447 -18.45 9.84 -11.21
CA MET A 447 -18.26 9.31 -12.57
C MET A 447 -19.53 9.39 -13.42
N GLU A 448 -20.72 9.40 -12.82
CA GLU A 448 -21.98 9.38 -13.56
C GLU A 448 -22.47 10.79 -13.92
N THR A 449 -22.35 11.71 -12.97
CA THR A 449 -22.92 13.06 -13.06
C THR A 449 -21.88 14.12 -13.38
N GLY A 450 -20.58 13.82 -13.20
CA GLY A 450 -19.50 14.79 -13.34
C GLY A 450 -19.48 15.85 -12.24
N SER A 451 -20.28 15.70 -11.18
CA SER A 451 -20.34 16.65 -10.08
C SER A 451 -19.15 16.47 -9.12
N LEU A 452 -18.66 17.57 -8.54
CA LEU A 452 -17.65 17.51 -7.48
C LEU A 452 -18.24 16.85 -6.22
N ILE A 453 -17.60 15.79 -5.76
CA ILE A 453 -17.89 15.14 -4.46
C ILE A 453 -17.03 15.78 -3.37
N MET A 454 -15.75 15.96 -3.66
CA MET A 454 -14.76 16.42 -2.68
C MET A 454 -13.62 17.18 -3.37
N GLU A 455 -13.11 18.18 -2.66
CA GLU A 455 -11.84 18.80 -2.93
C GLU A 455 -10.89 18.59 -1.74
N GLY A 456 -9.63 18.24 -2.01
CA GLY A 456 -8.58 18.03 -1.02
C GLY A 456 -7.25 18.68 -1.35
#